data_AF-A0A839WXW6-F1
#
_entry.id   AF-A0A839WXW6-F1
#
_cell.length_a   1.000
_cell.length_b   1.000
_cell.length_c   1.000
_cell.angle_alpha   90.00
_cell.angle_beta   90.00
_cell.angle_gamma   90.00
#
_symmetry.space_group_name_H-M   'P 1'
#
loop_
_entity.id
_entity.type
_entity.pdbx_description
1 polymer ?
#
loop_
_entity_poly.entity_id
_entity_poly.type
_entity_poly.pdbx_seq_one_letter_code
_entity_poly.pdbx_strand_id
1 'polypeptide(L)'
;MAPTLFQTLLGAAFFRMPDALRTLHGVHGQARHAGAMTIERSRGLLARLCARLAGVPGATTDAALTLDCTTGPRGEIWLRELDTTPRRAQARWRLWHRNGQLRLRRGALQLRCVLHHHGGTLYWNVVGARVLGALPLPARLLADVRGNEREVDGRCVFEVEAVLPLVGPVFRARGWLQPESDKG
;
A
#
# COMPACT_ATOMS: atom_id res chain seq x y z
N MET A 1 -20.43 12.13 -10.68
CA MET A 1 -19.67 10.89 -10.40
C MET A 1 -19.59 10.68 -8.90
N ALA A 2 -19.67 9.44 -8.43
CA ALA A 2 -19.46 9.13 -7.01
C ALA A 2 -17.99 9.40 -6.61
N PRO A 3 -17.71 9.80 -5.36
CA PRO A 3 -16.34 9.97 -4.90
C PRO A 3 -15.56 8.64 -4.92
N THR A 4 -14.25 8.70 -5.16
CA THR A 4 -13.35 7.54 -5.02
C THR A 4 -13.23 7.12 -3.54
N LEU A 5 -12.59 5.97 -3.30
CA LEU A 5 -12.39 5.48 -1.93
C LEU A 5 -11.58 6.48 -1.09
N PHE A 6 -10.52 7.05 -1.68
CA PHE A 6 -9.65 8.01 -1.00
C PHE A 6 -10.30 9.38 -0.83
N GLN A 7 -11.09 9.83 -1.80
CA GLN A 7 -11.92 11.03 -1.64
C GLN A 7 -12.90 10.86 -0.47
N THR A 8 -13.50 9.68 -0.33
CA THR A 8 -14.42 9.36 0.78
C THR A 8 -13.72 9.32 2.14
N LEU A 9 -12.50 8.77 2.20
CA LEU A 9 -11.73 8.64 3.45
C LEU A 9 -11.08 9.94 3.92
N LEU A 10 -10.57 10.75 2.99
CA LEU A 10 -9.80 11.96 3.30
C LEU A 10 -10.67 13.23 3.26
N GLY A 11 -11.81 13.19 2.60
CA GLY A 11 -12.70 14.34 2.44
C GLY A 11 -11.96 15.55 1.86
N ALA A 12 -12.13 16.73 2.46
CA ALA A 12 -11.48 17.97 2.04
C ALA A 12 -9.94 17.87 1.99
N ALA A 13 -9.32 17.01 2.79
CA ALA A 13 -7.87 16.84 2.78
C ALA A 13 -7.36 16.24 1.47
N PHE A 14 -8.17 15.46 0.75
CA PHE A 14 -7.84 14.92 -0.56
C PHE A 14 -7.46 16.03 -1.56
N PHE A 15 -8.25 17.10 -1.59
CA PHE A 15 -8.05 18.19 -2.54
C PHE A 15 -6.82 19.06 -2.22
N ARG A 16 -6.23 18.90 -1.03
CA ARG A 16 -4.97 19.56 -0.65
C ARG A 16 -3.74 18.70 -0.88
N MET A 17 -3.91 17.45 -1.34
CA MET A 17 -2.78 16.60 -1.68
C MET A 17 -2.08 17.08 -2.97
N PRO A 18 -0.79 16.76 -3.15
CA PRO A 18 -0.08 16.97 -4.41
C PRO A 18 -0.74 16.26 -5.59
N ASP A 19 -0.43 16.73 -6.80
CA ASP A 19 -1.06 16.28 -8.05
C ASP A 19 -0.82 14.80 -8.33
N ALA A 20 0.38 14.29 -8.11
CA ALA A 20 0.71 12.89 -8.32
C ALA A 20 -0.15 11.97 -7.44
N LEU A 21 -0.40 12.36 -6.19
CA LEU A 21 -1.23 11.61 -5.25
C LEU A 21 -2.71 11.70 -5.61
N ARG A 22 -3.19 12.89 -6.01
CA ARG A 22 -4.58 13.06 -6.48
C ARG A 22 -4.83 12.26 -7.76
N THR A 23 -3.84 12.16 -8.64
CA THR A 23 -3.93 11.37 -9.87
C THR A 23 -4.00 9.88 -9.57
N LEU A 24 -3.16 9.37 -8.67
CA LEU A 24 -3.17 7.96 -8.26
C LEU A 24 -4.48 7.56 -7.57
N HIS A 25 -4.97 8.39 -6.65
CA HIS A 25 -6.11 8.07 -5.77
C HIS A 25 -7.46 8.62 -6.26
N GLY A 26 -7.44 9.39 -7.34
CA GLY A 26 -8.60 10.03 -7.97
C GLY A 26 -9.16 9.26 -9.16
N VAL A 27 -8.65 8.06 -9.44
CA VAL A 27 -9.05 7.23 -10.58
C VAL A 27 -10.50 6.74 -10.44
N HIS A 28 -11.29 6.96 -11.47
CA HIS A 28 -12.60 6.32 -11.67
C HIS A 28 -12.48 5.27 -12.79
N GLY A 29 -12.97 4.04 -12.53
CA GLY A 29 -12.86 2.95 -13.49
C GLY A 29 -11.54 2.20 -13.37
N GLN A 30 -10.73 2.18 -14.41
CA GLN A 30 -9.45 1.47 -14.43
C GLN A 30 -8.31 2.43 -14.74
N ALA A 31 -7.19 2.28 -14.04
CA ALA A 31 -5.93 2.92 -14.39
C ALA A 31 -4.77 1.98 -14.13
N ARG A 32 -3.71 2.18 -14.89
CA ARG A 32 -2.44 1.48 -14.71
C ARG A 32 -1.36 2.49 -14.37
N HIS A 33 -0.51 2.12 -13.41
CA HIS A 33 0.63 2.90 -12.99
C HIS A 33 1.88 2.03 -13.10
N ALA A 34 3.00 2.68 -13.43
CA ALA A 34 4.30 2.03 -13.55
C ALA A 34 5.34 2.76 -12.69
N GLY A 35 6.36 2.03 -12.29
CA GLY A 35 7.50 2.60 -11.59
C GLY A 35 8.48 1.54 -11.13
N ALA A 36 9.13 1.80 -10.00
CA ALA A 36 10.13 0.91 -9.44
C ALA A 36 10.02 0.82 -7.92
N MET A 37 10.46 -0.31 -7.37
CA MET A 37 10.45 -0.53 -5.93
C MET A 37 11.67 -1.32 -5.48
N THR A 38 12.26 -0.87 -4.38
CA THR A 38 13.27 -1.57 -3.60
C THR A 38 12.62 -2.12 -2.34
N ILE A 39 12.85 -3.40 -2.03
CA ILE A 39 12.41 -4.05 -0.80
C ILE A 39 13.65 -4.55 -0.06
N GLU A 40 13.81 -4.08 1.16
CA GLU A 40 14.79 -4.55 2.13
C GLU A 40 14.07 -5.48 3.13
N ARG A 41 14.66 -6.64 3.41
CA ARG A 41 14.14 -7.59 4.40
C ARG A 41 15.17 -7.93 5.44
N SER A 42 14.72 -8.00 6.69
CA SER A 42 15.57 -8.48 7.77
C SER A 42 15.88 -9.96 7.64
N ARG A 43 17.10 -10.34 8.05
CA ARG A 43 17.63 -11.70 7.93
C ARG A 43 17.15 -12.65 9.02
N GLY A 44 16.64 -12.13 10.13
CA GLY A 44 16.16 -12.93 11.27
C GLY A 44 15.02 -13.88 10.90
N LEU A 45 15.00 -15.08 11.48
CA LEU A 45 14.03 -16.13 11.15
C LEU A 45 12.58 -15.68 11.39
N LEU A 46 12.32 -15.04 12.54
CA LEU A 46 11.00 -14.50 12.87
C LEU A 46 10.57 -13.41 11.88
N ALA A 47 11.46 -12.47 11.55
CA ALA A 47 11.18 -11.44 10.55
C ALA A 47 10.88 -12.05 9.18
N ARG A 48 11.62 -13.08 8.77
CA ARG A 48 11.36 -13.80 7.51
C ARG A 48 9.99 -14.47 7.51
N LEU A 49 9.59 -15.10 8.61
CA LEU A 49 8.27 -15.72 8.76
C LEU A 49 7.15 -14.66 8.69
N CYS A 50 7.27 -13.58 9.46
CA CYS A 50 6.31 -12.47 9.45
C CYS A 50 6.15 -11.88 8.05
N ALA A 51 7.25 -11.60 7.35
CA ALA A 51 7.21 -11.10 5.98
C ALA A 51 6.58 -12.10 4.98
N ARG A 52 6.79 -13.42 5.15
CA ARG A 52 6.12 -14.44 4.32
C ARG A 52 4.61 -14.50 4.57
N LEU A 53 4.18 -14.45 5.83
CA LEU A 53 2.76 -14.37 6.19
C LEU A 53 2.12 -13.08 5.67
N ALA A 54 2.89 -11.99 5.72
CA ALA A 54 2.54 -10.71 5.12
C ALA A 54 2.76 -10.66 3.60
N GLY A 55 2.99 -11.79 2.93
CA GLY A 55 3.09 -11.90 1.46
C GLY A 55 4.05 -10.91 0.83
N VAL A 56 5.10 -10.54 1.56
CA VAL A 56 6.16 -9.64 1.09
C VAL A 56 7.11 -10.49 0.24
N PRO A 57 7.41 -10.06 -1.01
CA PRO A 57 8.41 -10.71 -1.86
C PRO A 57 9.79 -10.80 -1.21
N GLY A 58 10.74 -11.47 -1.86
CA GLY A 58 12.14 -11.44 -1.45
C GLY A 58 12.71 -10.02 -1.43
N ALA A 59 13.88 -9.84 -0.79
CA ALA A 59 14.60 -8.58 -0.93
C ALA A 59 14.93 -8.36 -2.41
N THR A 60 14.76 -7.13 -2.88
CA THR A 60 14.95 -6.76 -4.28
C THR A 60 15.32 -5.30 -4.38
N THR A 61 16.07 -4.93 -5.40
CA THR A 61 16.54 -3.57 -5.61
C THR A 61 16.06 -3.12 -6.97
N ASP A 62 15.42 -1.95 -7.00
CA ASP A 62 14.97 -1.28 -8.22
C ASP A 62 14.18 -2.18 -9.19
N ALA A 63 13.32 -3.04 -8.63
CA ALA A 63 12.50 -3.94 -9.43
C ALA A 63 11.35 -3.16 -10.09
N ALA A 64 11.13 -3.41 -11.38
CA ALA A 64 10.03 -2.82 -12.12
C ALA A 64 8.69 -3.20 -11.48
N LEU A 65 7.87 -2.19 -11.26
CA LEU A 65 6.61 -2.26 -10.54
C LEU A 65 5.49 -1.80 -11.47
N THR A 66 4.43 -2.59 -11.57
CA THR A 66 3.16 -2.14 -12.14
C THR A 66 2.04 -2.26 -11.12
N LEU A 67 1.11 -1.32 -11.18
CA LEU A 67 -0.06 -1.26 -10.32
C LEU A 67 -1.30 -0.99 -11.16
N ASP A 68 -2.17 -1.98 -11.27
CA ASP A 68 -3.48 -1.86 -11.89
C ASP A 68 -4.51 -1.57 -10.81
N CYS A 69 -5.16 -0.42 -10.91
CA CYS A 69 -6.21 0.04 -10.01
C CYS A 69 -7.56 -0.08 -10.71
N THR A 70 -8.45 -0.90 -10.16
CA THR A 70 -9.87 -0.95 -10.55
C THR A 70 -10.73 -0.37 -9.45
N THR A 71 -11.36 0.77 -9.72
CA THR A 71 -12.25 1.50 -8.82
C THR A 71 -13.70 1.21 -9.12
N GLY A 72 -14.50 0.94 -8.08
CA GLY A 72 -15.94 0.75 -8.19
C GLY A 72 -16.70 1.19 -6.94
N PRO A 73 -18.04 1.07 -6.95
CA PRO A 73 -18.89 1.59 -5.87
C PRO A 73 -18.71 0.86 -4.53
N ARG A 74 -18.09 -0.33 -4.52
CA ARG A 74 -17.84 -1.13 -3.32
C ARG A 74 -16.40 -1.00 -2.80
N GLY A 75 -15.61 -0.11 -3.38
CA GLY A 75 -14.18 0.06 -3.10
C GLY A 75 -13.32 -0.24 -4.32
N GLU A 76 -12.06 -0.59 -4.07
CA GLU A 76 -11.04 -0.72 -5.11
C GLU A 76 -10.40 -2.11 -5.09
N ILE A 77 -9.87 -2.51 -6.24
CA ILE A 77 -9.04 -3.70 -6.39
C ILE A 77 -7.73 -3.25 -6.99
N TRP A 78 -6.65 -3.51 -6.27
CA TRP A 78 -5.30 -3.17 -6.70
C TRP A 78 -4.56 -4.47 -7.01
N LEU A 79 -4.11 -4.63 -8.25
CA LEU A 79 -3.21 -5.70 -8.64
C LEU A 79 -1.82 -5.11 -8.80
N ARG A 80 -0.89 -5.58 -7.98
CA ARG A 80 0.51 -5.19 -8.06
C ARG A 80 1.32 -6.30 -8.68
N GLU A 81 2.15 -5.99 -9.65
CA GLU A 81 3.15 -6.89 -10.19
C GLU A 81 4.54 -6.31 -9.96
N LEU A 82 5.48 -7.17 -9.58
CA LEU A 82 6.86 -6.80 -9.31
C LEU A 82 7.79 -7.79 -10.01
N ASP A 83 8.67 -7.26 -10.84
CA ASP A 83 9.64 -8.03 -11.59
C ASP A 83 10.86 -8.35 -10.73
N THR A 84 10.68 -9.35 -9.86
CA THR A 84 11.76 -9.89 -9.05
C THR A 84 12.44 -11.06 -9.76
N THR A 85 13.77 -11.10 -9.80
CA THR A 85 14.51 -12.29 -10.28
C THR A 85 14.52 -13.37 -9.19
N PRO A 86 14.19 -14.65 -9.45
CA PRO A 86 13.89 -15.29 -10.73
C PRO A 86 12.39 -15.45 -11.07
N ARG A 87 11.48 -14.79 -10.33
CA ARG A 87 10.01 -14.95 -10.51
C ARG A 87 9.29 -13.63 -10.32
N ARG A 88 8.32 -13.34 -11.19
CA ARG A 88 7.38 -12.24 -10.98
C ARG A 88 6.58 -12.46 -9.69
N ALA A 89 6.50 -11.43 -8.86
CA ALA A 89 5.72 -11.45 -7.63
C ALA A 89 4.45 -10.61 -7.81
N GLN A 90 3.29 -11.27 -7.77
CA GLN A 90 2.00 -10.61 -7.88
C GLN A 90 1.30 -10.52 -6.52
N ALA A 91 0.62 -9.41 -6.26
CA ALA A 91 -0.19 -9.21 -5.07
C ALA A 91 -1.49 -8.49 -5.41
N ARG A 92 -2.62 -9.17 -5.18
CA ARG A 92 -3.97 -8.59 -5.36
C ARG A 92 -4.56 -8.15 -4.02
N TRP A 93 -4.81 -6.86 -3.88
CA TRP A 93 -5.44 -6.27 -2.72
C TRP A 93 -6.86 -5.84 -3.05
N ARG A 94 -7.78 -6.11 -2.12
CA ARG A 94 -9.12 -5.53 -2.12
C ARG A 94 -9.19 -4.46 -1.06
N LEU A 95 -9.58 -3.25 -1.44
CA LEU A 95 -9.65 -2.08 -0.61
C LEU A 95 -11.11 -1.62 -0.49
N TRP A 96 -11.52 -1.24 0.72
CA TRP A 96 -12.83 -0.62 0.96
C TRP A 96 -12.79 0.18 2.26
N HIS A 97 -13.74 1.08 2.48
CA HIS A 97 -13.84 1.80 3.74
C HIS A 97 -14.90 1.18 4.65
N ARG A 98 -14.71 1.30 5.97
CA ARG A 98 -15.75 1.05 6.97
C ARG A 98 -15.43 1.84 8.23
N ASN A 99 -16.40 2.62 8.72
CA ASN A 99 -16.27 3.46 9.91
C ASN A 99 -15.08 4.44 9.83
N GLY A 100 -14.91 5.13 8.69
CA GLY A 100 -13.80 6.06 8.46
C GLY A 100 -12.41 5.43 8.35
N GLN A 101 -12.31 4.10 8.39
CA GLN A 101 -11.04 3.38 8.25
C GLN A 101 -10.95 2.72 6.88
N LEU A 102 -9.77 2.78 6.29
CA LEU A 102 -9.42 1.96 5.14
C LEU A 102 -9.24 0.51 5.59
N ARG A 103 -9.75 -0.42 4.79
CA ARG A 103 -9.51 -1.85 4.97
C ARG A 103 -8.84 -2.37 3.72
N LEU A 104 -7.70 -3.05 3.90
CA LEU A 104 -6.99 -3.74 2.84
C LEU A 104 -7.01 -5.23 3.12
N ARG A 105 -7.39 -6.04 2.14
CA ARG A 105 -7.35 -7.50 2.27
C ARG A 105 -6.57 -8.13 1.13
N ARG A 106 -5.68 -9.06 1.48
CA ARG A 106 -5.00 -9.95 0.54
C ARG A 106 -4.94 -11.35 1.14
N GLY A 107 -5.57 -12.30 0.45
CA GLY A 107 -5.71 -13.66 0.95
C GLY A 107 -6.33 -13.67 2.35
N ALA A 108 -5.62 -14.27 3.30
CA ALA A 108 -6.04 -14.38 4.69
C ALA A 108 -5.59 -13.21 5.60
N LEU A 109 -4.81 -12.26 5.06
CA LEU A 109 -4.40 -11.05 5.75
C LEU A 109 -5.41 -9.94 5.47
N GLN A 110 -5.87 -9.29 6.53
CA GLN A 110 -6.64 -8.05 6.45
C GLN A 110 -5.99 -7.00 7.35
N LEU A 111 -5.73 -5.82 6.80
CA LEU A 111 -5.26 -4.65 7.53
C LEU A 111 -6.37 -3.61 7.64
N ARG A 112 -6.34 -2.84 8.71
CA ARG A 112 -7.16 -1.65 8.92
C ARG A 112 -6.20 -0.48 9.09
N CYS A 113 -6.40 0.55 8.28
CA CYS A 113 -5.55 1.72 8.29
C CYS A 113 -6.38 2.99 8.52
N VAL A 114 -5.80 3.93 9.24
CA VAL A 114 -6.28 5.31 9.27
C VAL A 114 -5.38 6.10 8.34
N LEU A 115 -6.03 6.80 7.39
CA LEU A 115 -5.34 7.70 6.48
C LEU A 115 -5.34 9.11 7.06
N HIS A 116 -4.22 9.80 6.93
CA HIS A 116 -4.16 11.22 7.24
C HIS A 116 -3.19 11.91 6.28
N HIS A 117 -3.54 13.12 5.86
CA HIS A 117 -2.70 13.96 5.02
C HIS A 117 -2.14 15.10 5.85
N HIS A 118 -0.82 15.30 5.79
CA HIS A 118 -0.12 16.39 6.46
C HIS A 118 1.09 16.81 5.64
N GLY A 119 1.26 18.12 5.39
CA GLY A 119 2.44 18.67 4.72
C GLY A 119 2.75 18.07 3.35
N GLY A 120 1.73 17.78 2.53
CA GLY A 120 1.92 17.17 1.20
C GLY A 120 2.18 15.67 1.22
N THR A 121 2.19 15.04 2.41
CA THR A 121 2.41 13.61 2.58
C THR A 121 1.12 12.94 3.04
N LEU A 122 0.75 11.85 2.37
CA LEU A 122 -0.33 10.95 2.77
C LEU A 122 0.27 9.82 3.60
N TYR A 123 -0.21 9.66 4.83
CA TYR A 123 0.25 8.64 5.75
C TYR A 123 -0.80 7.56 5.95
N TRP A 124 -0.31 6.33 6.06
CA TRP A 124 -1.07 5.10 6.19
C TRP A 124 -0.69 4.41 7.50
N ASN A 125 -1.44 4.64 8.57
CA ASN A 125 -1.16 4.04 9.87
C ASN A 125 -1.97 2.77 10.07
N VAL A 126 -1.32 1.62 10.26
CA VAL A 126 -2.02 0.36 10.53
C VAL A 126 -2.51 0.34 11.98
N VAL A 127 -3.82 0.41 12.16
CA VAL A 127 -4.47 0.43 13.49
C VAL A 127 -5.03 -0.94 13.89
N GLY A 128 -4.94 -1.93 13.00
CA GLY A 128 -5.34 -3.30 13.32
C GLY A 128 -5.14 -4.25 12.16
N ALA A 129 -4.96 -5.53 12.49
CA ALA A 129 -4.83 -6.58 11.50
C ALA A 129 -5.60 -7.83 11.91
N ARG A 130 -5.98 -8.63 10.91
CA ARG A 130 -6.46 -10.01 11.08
C ARG A 130 -5.64 -10.93 10.20
N VAL A 131 -5.28 -12.08 10.73
CA VAL A 131 -4.65 -13.18 9.99
C VAL A 131 -5.58 -14.37 9.96
N LEU A 132 -5.42 -15.24 8.95
CA LEU A 132 -6.29 -16.41 8.75
C LEU A 132 -7.78 -16.05 8.65
N GLY A 133 -8.11 -14.84 8.18
CA GLY A 133 -9.48 -14.35 7.99
C GLY A 133 -10.23 -13.94 9.27
N ALA A 134 -9.81 -14.39 10.46
CA ALA A 134 -10.55 -14.17 11.70
C ALA A 134 -9.70 -13.69 12.88
N LEU A 135 -8.46 -14.18 13.03
CA LEU A 135 -7.67 -13.97 14.24
C LEU A 135 -7.16 -12.53 14.31
N PRO A 136 -7.65 -11.68 15.25
CA PRO A 136 -7.15 -10.32 15.39
C PRO A 136 -5.72 -10.35 15.95
N LEU A 137 -4.83 -9.54 15.36
CA LEU A 137 -3.52 -9.29 15.96
C LEU A 137 -3.64 -8.20 17.03
N PRO A 138 -2.90 -8.31 18.16
CA PRO A 138 -2.81 -7.26 19.15
C PRO A 138 -2.34 -5.94 18.52
N ALA A 139 -3.02 -4.83 18.82
CA ALA A 139 -2.70 -3.52 18.25
C ALA A 139 -1.26 -3.07 18.53
N ARG A 140 -0.71 -3.47 19.69
CA ARG A 140 0.68 -3.19 20.08
C ARG A 140 1.70 -3.74 19.08
N LEU A 141 1.39 -4.85 18.40
CA LEU A 141 2.29 -5.41 17.40
C LEU A 141 2.39 -4.55 16.13
N LEU A 142 1.43 -3.66 15.91
CA LEU A 142 1.27 -2.92 14.65
C LEU A 142 1.65 -1.44 14.78
N ALA A 143 2.12 -1.03 15.96
CA ALA A 143 2.41 0.38 16.27
C ALA A 143 3.38 1.02 15.26
N ASP A 144 4.37 0.25 14.80
CA ASP A 144 5.40 0.68 13.86
C ASP A 144 5.21 0.05 12.47
N VAL A 145 3.95 -0.24 12.10
CA VAL A 145 3.58 -0.65 10.74
C VAL A 145 2.88 0.51 10.07
N ARG A 146 3.60 1.17 9.16
CA ARG A 146 3.18 2.43 8.55
C ARG A 146 3.60 2.51 7.09
N GLY A 147 2.86 3.32 6.34
CA GLY A 147 3.23 3.76 4.99
C GLY A 147 3.15 5.27 4.88
N ASN A 148 3.89 5.83 3.96
CA ASN A 148 3.72 7.21 3.52
C ASN A 148 3.88 7.31 2.01
N GLU A 149 3.20 8.28 1.44
CA GLU A 149 3.21 8.62 0.03
C GLU A 149 3.37 10.14 -0.07
N ARG A 150 4.25 10.60 -0.95
CA ARG A 150 4.47 12.03 -1.21
C ARG A 150 4.80 12.24 -2.68
N GLU A 151 4.74 13.47 -3.12
CA GLU A 151 5.22 13.83 -4.45
C GLU A 151 6.72 14.18 -4.41
N VAL A 152 7.47 13.65 -5.37
CA VAL A 152 8.84 14.07 -5.68
C VAL A 152 8.99 14.05 -7.20
N ASP A 153 9.40 15.17 -7.79
CA ASP A 153 9.58 15.32 -9.25
C ASP A 153 8.35 14.86 -10.07
N GLY A 154 7.15 15.20 -9.59
CA GLY A 154 5.88 14.82 -10.23
C GLY A 154 5.50 13.34 -10.13
N ARG A 155 6.25 12.54 -9.35
CA ARG A 155 5.99 11.12 -9.12
C ARG A 155 5.46 10.88 -7.70
N CYS A 156 4.59 9.90 -7.55
CA CYS A 156 4.17 9.43 -6.24
C CYS A 156 5.27 8.53 -5.66
N VAL A 157 6.08 9.06 -4.75
CA VAL A 157 7.09 8.30 -4.00
C VAL A 157 6.45 7.74 -2.75
N PHE A 158 6.60 6.45 -2.54
CA PHE A 158 6.06 5.75 -1.38
C PHE A 158 7.16 5.09 -0.56
N GLU A 159 6.91 4.99 0.74
CA GLU A 159 7.70 4.21 1.67
C GLU A 159 6.78 3.44 2.61
N VAL A 160 7.05 2.16 2.81
CA VAL A 160 6.31 1.28 3.70
C VAL A 160 7.30 0.58 4.61
N GLU A 161 7.05 0.66 5.89
CA GLU A 161 7.89 0.07 6.93
C GLU A 161 7.04 -0.79 7.85
N ALA A 162 7.56 -1.95 8.19
CA ALA A 162 6.99 -2.80 9.22
C ALA A 162 8.06 -3.17 10.23
N VAL A 163 7.92 -2.66 11.45
CA VAL A 163 8.67 -3.08 12.62
C VAL A 163 7.68 -3.70 13.60
N LEU A 164 7.99 -4.90 14.09
CA LEU A 164 7.16 -5.57 15.08
C LEU A 164 7.91 -5.63 16.42
N PRO A 165 7.23 -5.42 17.56
CA PRO A 165 7.81 -5.66 18.87
C PRO A 165 8.38 -7.07 18.97
N LEU A 166 9.51 -7.24 19.66
CA LEU A 166 10.26 -8.49 19.87
C LEU A 166 10.89 -9.11 18.61
N VAL A 167 10.35 -8.86 17.41
CA VAL A 167 10.94 -9.32 16.14
C VAL A 167 11.95 -8.30 15.59
N GLY A 168 11.71 -7.01 15.86
CA GLY A 168 12.46 -5.90 15.27
C GLY A 168 11.98 -5.56 13.85
N PRO A 169 12.83 -4.90 13.04
CA PRO A 169 12.50 -4.57 11.66
C PRO A 169 12.16 -5.83 10.86
N VAL A 170 11.06 -5.82 10.11
CA VAL A 170 10.63 -6.95 9.28
C VAL A 170 10.98 -6.69 7.82
N PHE A 171 10.51 -5.56 7.30
CA PHE A 171 10.86 -5.08 5.97
C PHE A 171 10.72 -3.57 5.88
N ARG A 172 11.45 -2.99 4.92
CA ARG A 172 11.25 -1.64 4.42
C ARG A 172 11.12 -1.72 2.91
N ALA A 173 10.11 -1.09 2.36
CA ALA A 173 9.91 -0.98 0.92
C ALA A 173 9.83 0.49 0.57
N ARG A 174 10.53 0.89 -0.49
CA ARG A 174 10.48 2.25 -1.02
C ARG A 174 10.38 2.17 -2.53
N GLY A 175 9.69 3.12 -3.14
CA GLY A 175 9.53 3.14 -4.57
C GLY A 175 8.84 4.39 -5.04
N TRP A 176 8.54 4.40 -6.31
CA TRP A 176 7.78 5.47 -6.93
C TRP A 176 6.83 4.91 -7.97
N LEU A 177 5.77 5.64 -8.25
CA LEU A 177 4.75 5.35 -9.24
C LEU A 177 4.42 6.61 -10.03
N GLN A 178 4.12 6.42 -11.29
CA GLN A 178 3.50 7.41 -12.15
C GLN A 178 2.42 6.74 -13.02
N PRO A 179 1.40 7.47 -13.48
CA PRO A 179 0.45 6.97 -14.44
C PRO A 179 1.17 6.41 -15.68
N GLU A 180 0.80 5.22 -16.10
CA GLU A 180 1.19 4.75 -17.42
C GLU A 180 0.34 5.50 -18.43
N SER A 181 0.98 6.29 -19.30
CA SER A 181 0.26 6.97 -20.37
C SER A 181 -0.40 5.91 -21.25
N ASP A 182 -1.71 6.02 -21.46
CA ASP A 182 -2.42 5.19 -22.41
C ASP A 182 -1.71 5.34 -23.77
N LYS A 183 -1.07 4.27 -24.24
CA LYS A 183 -0.67 4.22 -25.65
C LYS A 183 -1.98 4.04 -26.40
N GLY A 184 -2.51 5.15 -26.91
CA GLY A 184 -3.70 5.19 -27.76
C GLY A 184 -3.60 4.25 -28.96
#